data_AF-A0A7C1PPQ2-F1
#
_entry.id   AF-A0A7C1PPQ2-F1
#
_cell.length_a   1.000
_cell.length_b   1.000
_cell.length_c   1.000
_cell.angle_alpha   90.00
_cell.angle_beta   90.00
_cell.angle_gamma   90.00
#
_symmetry.space_group_name_H-M   'P 1'
#
loop_
_entity.id
_entity.type
_entity.pdbx_description
1 polymer ?
#
loop_
_entity_poly.entity_id
_entity_poly.type
_entity_poly.pdbx_seq_one_letter_code
_entity_poly.pdbx_strand_id
1 'polypeptide(L)'
;AFQMADDILDYMADESELGKRLGKDLDEGKITMPIIHLLKVCNEKERTRLMDILTEDRHGDRGPEVLTDLFQKYYVIEESMKYALRLIEEAKRELGMFSPSQARDSLCCIAEYALQRKL
;
A
#
# COMPACT_ATOMS: atom_id res chain seq x y z
N ALA A 1 -5.44 -3.20 8.01
CA ALA A 1 -3.99 -3.48 8.11
C ALA A 1 -3.58 -4.65 7.23
N PHE A 2 -4.11 -5.88 7.40
CA PHE A 2 -3.70 -7.05 6.61
C PHE A 2 -3.72 -6.84 5.09
N GLN A 3 -4.89 -6.52 4.51
CA GLN A 3 -5.00 -6.29 3.06
C GLN A 3 -4.08 -5.15 2.59
N MET A 4 -3.84 -4.14 3.42
CA MET A 4 -2.96 -3.05 3.07
C MET A 4 -1.50 -3.49 3.01
N ALA A 5 -1.08 -4.41 3.88
CA ALA A 5 0.25 -5.01 3.80
C ALA A 5 0.39 -5.80 2.49
N ASP A 6 -0.60 -6.62 2.14
CA ASP A 6 -0.62 -7.37 0.88
C ASP A 6 -0.56 -6.42 -0.34
N ASP A 7 -1.39 -5.37 -0.37
CA ASP A 7 -1.39 -4.36 -1.45
C ASP A 7 -0.03 -3.65 -1.55
N ILE A 8 0.63 -3.33 -0.42
CA ILE A 8 1.95 -2.68 -0.40
C ILE A 8 3.03 -3.64 -0.92
N LEU A 9 2.96 -4.92 -0.51
CA LEU A 9 3.91 -5.94 -0.93
C LEU A 9 3.85 -6.20 -2.44
N ASP A 10 2.69 -6.04 -3.06
CA ASP A 10 2.55 -6.13 -4.52
C ASP A 10 3.46 -5.14 -5.24
N TYR A 11 3.56 -3.90 -4.75
CA TYR A 11 4.47 -2.89 -5.30
C TYR A 11 5.90 -2.99 -4.76
N MET A 12 6.13 -3.53 -3.55
CA MET A 12 7.49 -3.65 -2.99
C MET A 12 8.26 -4.85 -3.53
N ALA A 13 7.63 -6.01 -3.70
CA ALA A 13 8.27 -7.18 -4.31
C ALA A 13 8.72 -6.87 -5.74
N ASP A 14 7.93 -6.02 -6.40
CA ASP A 14 8.25 -5.47 -7.69
C ASP A 14 9.23 -4.29 -7.59
N GLU A 15 9.76 -3.80 -6.46
CA GLU A 15 10.72 -2.65 -6.48
C GLU A 15 11.97 -2.91 -7.34
N SER A 16 12.45 -4.16 -7.36
CA SER A 16 13.54 -4.59 -8.27
C SER A 16 13.09 -4.71 -9.74
N GLU A 17 11.79 -4.76 -9.98
CA GLU A 17 11.11 -4.85 -11.28
C GLU A 17 10.18 -3.65 -11.59
N LEU A 18 10.15 -2.58 -10.78
CA LEU A 18 9.10 -1.56 -10.80
C LEU A 18 9.24 -0.68 -12.03
N GLY A 19 10.48 -0.54 -12.49
CA GLY A 19 10.79 0.05 -13.79
C GLY A 19 10.42 -0.84 -14.99
N LYS A 20 9.85 -2.03 -14.77
CA LYS A 20 9.43 -2.98 -15.81
C LYS A 20 7.93 -3.29 -15.74
N ARG A 21 7.30 -3.23 -14.57
CA ARG A 21 5.88 -3.57 -14.35
C ARG A 21 5.24 -2.68 -13.29
N LEU A 22 3.92 -2.53 -13.34
CA LEU A 22 3.15 -1.57 -12.55
C LEU A 22 2.57 -2.13 -11.24
N GLY A 23 2.98 -3.33 -10.83
CA GLY A 23 2.31 -4.12 -9.79
C GLY A 23 1.22 -5.00 -10.40
N LYS A 24 1.05 -6.22 -9.87
CA LYS A 24 0.08 -7.18 -10.38
C LYS A 24 -1.36 -6.71 -10.19
N ASP A 25 -1.66 -6.06 -9.07
CA ASP A 25 -3.02 -5.55 -8.82
C ASP A 25 -3.39 -4.49 -9.87
N LEU A 26 -2.45 -3.63 -10.25
CA LEU A 26 -2.69 -2.63 -11.28
C LEU A 26 -2.79 -3.25 -12.69
N ASP A 27 -1.97 -4.25 -13.02
CA ASP A 27 -2.10 -5.06 -14.26
C ASP A 27 -3.50 -5.72 -14.36
N GLU A 28 -4.12 -6.07 -13.23
CA GLU A 28 -5.49 -6.62 -13.16
C GLU A 28 -6.59 -5.53 -13.15
N GLY A 29 -6.21 -4.25 -13.25
CA GLY A 29 -7.13 -3.11 -13.23
C GLY A 29 -7.64 -2.74 -11.84
N LYS A 30 -7.01 -3.21 -10.76
CA LYS A 30 -7.39 -2.88 -9.39
C LYS A 30 -6.64 -1.65 -8.92
N ILE A 31 -7.41 -0.70 -8.40
CA ILE A 31 -6.87 0.49 -7.75
C ILE A 31 -6.80 0.25 -6.24
N THR A 32 -5.62 -0.09 -5.75
CA THR A 32 -5.38 -0.40 -4.33
C THR A 32 -4.86 0.81 -3.56
N MET A 33 -4.66 0.63 -2.25
CA MET A 33 -4.36 1.73 -1.33
C MET A 33 -3.17 2.61 -1.77
N PRO A 34 -2.01 2.06 -2.21
CA PRO A 34 -0.88 2.88 -2.66
C PRO A 34 -1.25 3.88 -3.76
N ILE A 35 -2.02 3.45 -4.77
CA ILE A 35 -2.51 4.33 -5.85
C ILE A 35 -3.51 5.36 -5.33
N ILE A 36 -4.45 4.95 -4.46
CA ILE A 36 -5.41 5.86 -3.85
C ILE A 36 -4.70 6.95 -3.02
N HIS A 37 -3.65 6.57 -2.30
CA HIS A 37 -2.83 7.52 -1.54
C HIS A 37 -2.14 8.49 -2.48
N LEU A 38 -1.47 7.99 -3.53
CA LEU A 38 -0.79 8.82 -4.51
C LEU A 38 -1.76 9.83 -5.17
N LEU A 39 -2.94 9.40 -5.58
CA LEU A 39 -3.99 10.25 -6.16
C LEU A 39 -4.45 11.39 -5.23
N LYS A 40 -4.27 11.25 -3.91
CA LYS A 40 -4.62 12.28 -2.92
C LYS A 40 -3.52 13.31 -2.70
N VAL A 41 -2.25 12.94 -2.89
CA VAL A 41 -1.09 13.78 -2.52
C VAL A 41 -0.38 14.39 -3.74
N CYS A 42 -0.53 13.79 -4.92
CA CYS A 42 0.04 14.34 -6.15
C CYS A 42 -0.62 15.66 -6.56
N ASN A 43 0.12 16.49 -7.29
CA ASN A 43 -0.43 17.73 -7.81
C ASN A 43 -1.37 17.47 -9.02
N GLU A 44 -2.10 18.49 -9.46
CA GLU A 44 -3.10 18.35 -10.52
C GLU A 44 -2.51 17.78 -11.83
N LYS A 45 -1.31 18.20 -12.24
CA LYS A 45 -0.68 17.71 -13.48
C LYS A 45 -0.29 16.23 -13.36
N GLU A 46 0.28 15.84 -12.23
CA GLU A 46 0.64 14.45 -11.96
C GLU A 46 -0.59 13.57 -11.81
N ARG A 47 -1.65 14.09 -11.21
CA ARG A 47 -2.94 13.41 -11.10
C ARG A 47 -3.53 13.13 -12.47
N THR A 48 -3.55 14.11 -13.38
CA THR A 48 -3.98 13.89 -14.76
C THR A 48 -3.13 12.81 -15.41
N ARG A 49 -1.80 12.91 -15.31
CA ARG A 49 -0.89 11.93 -15.89
C ARG A 49 -1.10 10.53 -15.33
N LEU A 50 -1.32 10.41 -14.02
CA LEU A 50 -1.61 9.14 -13.36
C LEU A 50 -2.94 8.57 -13.86
N MET A 51 -3.98 9.38 -14.00
CA MET A 51 -5.27 8.91 -14.53
C MET A 51 -5.15 8.42 -15.99
N ASP A 52 -4.32 9.07 -16.82
CA ASP A 52 -4.04 8.57 -18.17
C ASP A 52 -3.38 7.18 -18.11
N ILE A 53 -2.36 7.00 -17.27
CA ILE A 53 -1.70 5.70 -17.05
C ILE A 53 -2.72 4.65 -16.59
N LEU A 54 -3.58 4.99 -15.63
CA LEU A 54 -4.57 4.05 -15.07
C LEU A 54 -5.70 3.66 -16.05
N THR A 55 -5.92 4.44 -17.11
CA THR A 55 -7.03 4.24 -18.06
C THR A 55 -6.62 3.73 -19.43
N GLU A 56 -5.33 3.81 -19.77
CA GLU A 56 -4.78 3.21 -20.98
C GLU A 56 -4.68 1.68 -20.85
N ASP A 57 -5.21 0.92 -21.83
CA ASP A 57 -5.24 -0.57 -21.86
C ASP A 57 -3.85 -1.25 -21.70
N ARG A 58 -2.76 -0.50 -21.85
CA ARG A 58 -1.38 -0.98 -21.65
C ARG A 58 -0.53 -0.03 -20.79
N HIS A 59 -1.16 0.91 -20.10
CA HIS A 59 -0.51 1.92 -19.25
C HIS A 59 0.59 2.78 -19.91
N GLY A 60 0.75 2.66 -21.24
CA GLY A 60 1.82 3.26 -22.04
C GLY A 60 3.22 2.70 -21.73
N ASP A 61 4.14 2.72 -22.71
CA ASP A 61 5.52 2.24 -22.55
C ASP A 61 6.32 2.95 -21.43
N ARG A 62 5.82 4.07 -20.88
CA ARG A 62 6.44 4.84 -19.80
C ARG A 62 5.64 4.88 -18.50
N GLY A 63 4.55 4.10 -18.41
CA GLY A 63 3.71 4.02 -17.21
C GLY A 63 4.48 3.60 -15.95
N PRO A 64 5.23 2.48 -15.99
CA PRO A 64 5.97 1.96 -14.83
C PRO A 64 6.97 2.96 -14.26
N GLU A 65 7.76 3.63 -15.10
CA GLU A 65 8.76 4.60 -14.67
C GLU A 65 8.13 5.84 -14.03
N VAL A 66 7.06 6.37 -14.63
CA VAL A 66 6.34 7.51 -14.06
C VAL A 66 5.71 7.14 -12.71
N LEU A 67 5.13 5.93 -12.58
CA LEU A 67 4.58 5.48 -11.31
C LEU A 67 5.67 5.35 -10.25
N THR A 68 6.82 4.77 -10.61
CA THR A 68 7.99 4.62 -9.74
C THR A 68 8.48 5.98 -9.23
N ASP A 69 8.66 6.94 -10.14
CA ASP A 69 9.11 8.30 -9.79
C ASP A 69 8.14 8.98 -8.82
N LEU A 70 6.83 8.81 -9.05
CA LEU A 70 5.81 9.38 -8.19
C LEU A 70 5.75 8.68 -6.82
N PHE A 71 5.92 7.35 -6.76
CA PHE A 71 5.96 6.60 -5.52
C PHE A 71 7.12 7.05 -4.64
N GLN A 72 8.31 7.21 -5.23
CA GLN A 72 9.50 7.72 -4.53
C GLN A 72 9.32 9.19 -4.11
N LYS A 73 8.83 10.04 -5.01
CA LYS A 73 8.63 11.47 -4.73
C LYS A 73 7.71 11.70 -3.53
N TYR A 74 6.66 10.89 -3.41
CA TYR A 74 5.63 11.04 -2.39
C TYR A 74 5.75 10.06 -1.22
N TYR A 75 6.82 9.25 -1.16
CA TYR A 75 7.05 8.25 -0.13
C TYR A 75 5.82 7.34 0.09
N VAL A 76 5.19 6.93 -1.01
CA VAL A 76 3.87 6.28 -1.01
C VAL A 76 3.90 4.98 -0.22
N ILE A 77 4.97 4.20 -0.35
CA ILE A 77 5.14 2.92 0.34
C ILE A 77 5.26 3.16 1.85
N GLU A 78 6.13 4.08 2.26
CA GLU A 78 6.37 4.40 3.65
C GLU A 78 5.12 4.99 4.32
N GLU A 79 4.41 5.89 3.66
CA GLU A 79 3.16 6.46 4.17
C GLU A 79 2.04 5.42 4.25
N SER A 80 1.96 4.51 3.27
CA SER A 80 1.02 3.37 3.31
C SER A 80 1.31 2.46 4.50
N MET A 81 2.58 2.15 4.75
CA MET A 81 3.03 1.34 5.89
C MET A 81 2.72 2.03 7.23
N LYS A 82 2.99 3.34 7.36
CA LYS A 82 2.62 4.11 8.55
C LYS A 82 1.12 4.08 8.81
N TYR A 83 0.30 4.18 7.77
CA TYR A 83 -1.15 4.07 7.92
C TYR A 83 -1.57 2.66 8.39
N ALA A 84 -0.99 1.61 7.81
CA ALA A 84 -1.28 0.25 8.23
C ALA A 84 -0.88 -0.01 9.70
N LEU A 85 0.27 0.52 10.14
CA LEU A 85 0.72 0.48 11.53
C LEU A 85 -0.25 1.18 12.48
N ARG A 86 -0.78 2.36 12.10
CA ARG A 86 -1.79 3.07 12.91
C ARG A 86 -3.03 2.22 13.14
N LEU A 87 -3.51 1.52 12.12
CA LEU A 87 -4.67 0.62 12.25
C LEU A 87 -4.40 -0.55 13.20
N ILE A 88 -3.18 -1.09 13.23
CA ILE A 88 -2.79 -2.14 14.19
C ILE A 88 -2.81 -1.60 15.62
N GLU A 89 -2.24 -0.42 15.84
CA GLU A 89 -2.25 0.21 17.16
C GLU A 89 -3.67 0.58 17.61
N GLU A 90 -4.53 1.03 16.69
CA GLU A 90 -5.97 1.22 16.96
C GLU A 90 -6.64 -0.09 17.38
N ALA A 91 -6.47 -1.17 16.60
CA ALA A 91 -7.04 -2.47 16.93
C ALA A 91 -6.58 -2.99 18.29
N LYS A 92 -5.29 -2.81 18.63
CA LYS A 92 -4.74 -3.18 19.95
C LYS A 92 -5.33 -2.34 21.07
N ARG A 93 -5.57 -1.05 20.85
CA ARG A 93 -6.24 -0.18 21.84
C ARG A 93 -7.68 -0.62 22.11
N GLU A 94 -8.43 -1.03 21.10
CA GLU A 94 -9.79 -1.55 21.27
C GLU A 94 -9.83 -2.81 22.15
N LEU A 95 -8.78 -3.64 22.10
CA LEU A 95 -8.65 -4.80 23.00
C LEU A 95 -8.41 -4.42 24.46
N GLY A 96 -8.07 -3.16 24.76
CA GLY A 96 -7.83 -2.65 26.10
C GLY A 96 -9.05 -2.67 27.02
N MET A 97 -10.27 -2.74 26.45
CA MET A 97 -11.51 -2.87 27.23
C MET A 97 -11.66 -4.25 27.89
N PHE A 98 -10.91 -5.26 27.43
CA PHE A 98 -10.93 -6.61 27.99
C PHE A 98 -9.85 -6.78 29.05
N SER A 99 -10.19 -7.50 30.12
CA SER A 99 -9.24 -7.91 31.14
C SER A 99 -8.06 -8.69 30.52
N PRO A 100 -6.83 -8.55 31.08
CA PRO A 100 -5.68 -9.34 30.65
C PRO A 100 -5.98 -10.83 30.61
N SER A 101 -5.72 -11.47 29.47
CA SER A 101 -5.94 -12.89 29.24
C SER A 101 -5.10 -13.38 28.06
N GLN A 102 -4.85 -14.68 28.01
CA GLN A 102 -4.15 -15.31 26.89
C GLN A 102 -4.82 -15.03 25.53
N ALA A 103 -6.16 -14.98 25.50
CA ALA A 103 -6.92 -14.67 24.29
C ALA A 103 -6.65 -13.24 23.80
N ARG A 104 -6.67 -12.26 24.72
CA ARG A 104 -6.36 -10.86 24.41
C ARG A 104 -4.94 -10.72 23.86
N ASP A 105 -3.98 -11.33 24.53
CA ASP A 105 -2.58 -11.25 24.12
C ASP A 105 -2.35 -11.94 22.76
N SER A 106 -3.04 -13.06 22.50
CA SER A 106 -3.01 -13.73 21.20
C SER A 106 -3.57 -12.86 20.06
N LEU A 107 -4.67 -12.13 20.31
CA LEU A 107 -5.23 -11.20 19.33
C LEU A 107 -4.28 -10.03 19.04
N CYS A 108 -3.59 -9.49 20.05
CA CYS A 108 -2.53 -8.50 19.85
C CYS A 108 -1.40 -9.05 18.97
N CYS A 109 -0.93 -10.27 19.25
CA CYS A 109 0.11 -10.91 18.44
C CYS A 109 -0.33 -11.13 16.98
N ILE A 110 -1.58 -11.54 16.75
CA ILE A 110 -2.14 -11.71 15.39
C ILE A 110 -2.18 -10.36 14.65
N ALA A 111 -2.57 -9.29 15.35
CA ALA A 111 -2.60 -7.95 14.78
C ALA A 111 -1.18 -7.50 14.35
N GLU A 112 -0.17 -7.70 15.19
CA GLU A 112 1.23 -7.38 14.86
C GLU A 112 1.76 -8.23 13.71
N TYR A 113 1.43 -9.53 13.70
CA TYR A 113 1.83 -10.44 12.64
C TYR A 113 1.26 -10.04 11.26
N ALA A 114 0.11 -9.36 11.22
CA ALA A 114 -0.50 -8.93 9.97
C ALA A 114 0.40 -8.00 9.12
N LEU A 115 1.38 -7.32 9.71
CA LEU A 115 2.33 -6.45 9.00
C LEU A 115 3.73 -7.06 8.84
N GLN A 116 4.05 -8.14 9.56
CA GLN A 116 5.37 -8.77 9.54
C GLN A 116 5.49 -9.87 8.48
N ARG A 117 4.46 -10.11 7.68
CA ARG A 117 4.47 -11.13 6.62
C ARG A 117 5.38 -10.65 5.48
N LYS A 118 6.68 -10.91 5.63
CA LYS A 118 7.77 -10.67 4.67
C LYS A 118 8.10 -9.20 4.38
N LEU A 119 8.89 -8.62 5.28
CA LEU A 119 10.05 -7.81 4.89
C LEU A 119 11.29 -8.71 4.94
#